data_AF-A0A1D1ZMJ2-F1
#
_entry.id   AF-A0A1D1ZMJ2-F1
#
_cell.length_a   1.000
_cell.length_b   1.000
_cell.length_c   1.000
_cell.angle_alpha   90.00
_cell.angle_beta   90.00
_cell.angle_gamma   90.00
#
_symmetry.space_group_name_H-M   'P 1'
#
loop_
_entity.id
_entity.type
_entity.pdbx_description
1 polymer ?
#
loop_
_entity_poly.entity_id
_entity_poly.type
_entity_poly.pdbx_seq_one_letter_code
_entity_poly.pdbx_strand_id
1 'polypeptide(L)'
;AIAAVSNVVDTTGLLPHPHRPTCISIPRLAAAGEESVMRAACAALRQLCSSDSCKAAFLDQDDVIPRLASALKRYNTRPLITEQVLGLMTNLTLRNPAASLALVGERGCLDAVLRALTAAAMERTADPRAASAMRQGCMAIRNMAVRCEEAKTELLALHAQDVLYSIRDSSAPGALQDAASAALRDLGMLDYLPKAR
;
A
#
# COMPACT_ATOMS: atom_id res chain seq x y z
N ALA A 1 -28.91 -12.49 41.33
CA ALA A 1 -28.63 -12.51 42.78
C ALA A 1 -27.17 -12.07 42.93
N ILE A 2 -26.77 -10.93 43.52
CA ILE A 2 -27.15 -10.17 44.74
C ILE A 2 -26.70 -8.71 44.45
N ALA A 3 -27.58 -7.69 44.36
CA ALA A 3 -27.91 -6.67 45.39
C ALA A 3 -26.68 -6.15 46.18
N ALA A 4 -26.38 -4.87 46.42
CA ALA A 4 -27.26 -3.80 46.89
C ALA A 4 -26.42 -2.50 47.14
N VAL A 5 -27.06 -1.34 46.92
CA VAL A 5 -27.10 -0.14 47.82
C VAL A 5 -25.80 0.65 48.06
N SER A 6 -25.72 1.97 48.19
CA SER A 6 -26.50 3.21 47.93
C SER A 6 -25.59 4.33 48.45
N ASN A 7 -25.57 5.53 47.88
CA ASN A 7 -26.21 6.70 48.48
C ASN A 7 -25.93 8.01 47.73
N VAL A 8 -27.01 8.80 47.71
CA VAL A 8 -27.24 10.16 47.23
C VAL A 8 -26.61 11.17 48.20
N VAL A 9 -26.06 12.30 47.72
CA VAL A 9 -26.36 13.68 48.19
C VAL A 9 -25.96 14.71 47.12
N ASP A 10 -27.00 15.29 46.51
CA ASP A 10 -27.32 16.71 46.28
C ASP A 10 -26.37 17.77 45.67
N THR A 11 -27.09 18.69 45.02
CA THR A 11 -26.78 19.79 44.13
C THR A 11 -26.25 21.06 44.82
N THR A 12 -25.29 21.74 44.19
CA THR A 12 -25.16 23.22 44.18
C THR A 12 -24.28 23.66 43.00
N GLY A 13 -24.76 24.60 42.19
CA GLY A 13 -24.08 25.04 40.97
C GLY A 13 -22.86 25.94 41.18
N LEU A 14 -22.08 26.14 40.11
CA LEU A 14 -21.42 27.40 39.73
C LEU A 14 -20.69 27.23 38.37
N LEU A 15 -21.14 28.01 37.37
CA LEU A 15 -20.44 28.54 36.16
C LEU A 15 -19.76 27.59 35.13
N PRO A 16 -19.81 27.95 33.82
CA PRO A 16 -19.07 27.24 32.78
C PRO A 16 -17.63 27.78 32.69
N HIS A 17 -16.64 26.91 32.90
CA HIS A 17 -15.24 27.22 32.57
C HIS A 17 -14.82 26.55 31.24
N PRO A 18 -13.95 27.21 30.46
CA PRO A 18 -13.65 26.84 29.09
C PRO A 18 -12.56 25.77 28.98
N HIS A 19 -12.62 24.99 27.91
CA HIS A 19 -11.55 24.16 27.34
C HIS A 19 -10.76 23.26 28.32
N ARG A 20 -11.32 22.09 28.65
CA ARG A 20 -10.46 20.93 28.94
C ARG A 20 -9.76 20.49 27.65
N PRO A 21 -8.43 20.33 27.62
CA PRO A 21 -7.76 19.70 26.49
C PRO A 21 -8.29 18.27 26.36
N THR A 22 -8.86 17.95 25.20
CA THR A 22 -9.19 16.58 24.83
C THR A 22 -7.94 15.74 24.95
N CYS A 23 -7.91 14.84 25.93
CA CYS A 23 -6.87 13.84 26.08
C CYS A 23 -6.71 13.13 24.74
N ILE A 24 -5.59 13.39 24.04
CA ILE A 24 -5.17 12.58 22.90
C ILE A 24 -4.91 11.20 23.49
N SER A 25 -5.90 10.31 23.33
CA SER A 25 -5.89 8.96 23.87
C SER A 25 -4.59 8.25 23.51
N ILE A 26 -3.85 7.76 24.51
CA ILE A 26 -2.55 7.06 24.43
C ILE A 26 -2.48 6.03 23.27
N PRO A 27 -3.53 5.24 22.95
CA PRO A 27 -3.51 4.33 21.80
C PRO A 27 -3.29 5.03 20.45
N ARG A 28 -3.81 6.26 20.28
CA ARG A 28 -3.64 7.04 19.05
C ARG A 28 -2.20 7.56 18.90
N LEU A 29 -1.54 7.88 20.01
CA LEU A 29 -0.13 8.28 20.00
C LEU A 29 0.78 7.07 19.71
N ALA A 30 0.50 5.92 20.31
CA ALA A 30 1.23 4.67 20.03
C ALA A 30 1.06 4.24 18.55
N ALA A 31 -0.17 4.31 18.02
CA ALA A 31 -0.45 4.02 16.61
C ALA A 31 0.25 5.02 15.67
N ALA A 32 0.25 6.32 16.00
CA ALA A 32 0.98 7.33 15.22
C ALA A 32 2.50 7.09 15.25
N GLY A 33 3.03 6.64 16.40
CA GLY A 33 4.42 6.20 16.53
C GLY A 33 4.74 5.02 15.62
N GLU A 34 3.92 3.97 15.65
CA GLU A 34 4.06 2.78 14.80
C GLU A 34 4.00 3.13 13.30
N GLU A 35 3.02 3.93 12.87
CA GLU A 35 2.88 4.37 11.48
C GLU A 35 4.10 5.16 11.00
N SER A 36 4.65 6.03 11.86
CA SER A 36 5.83 6.83 11.53
C SER A 36 7.09 5.97 11.36
N VAL A 37 7.27 4.97 12.22
CA VAL A 37 8.39 4.01 12.16
C VAL A 37 8.25 3.14 10.92
N MET A 38 7.05 2.61 10.63
CA MET A 38 6.79 1.80 9.44
C MET A 38 7.12 2.58 8.15
N ARG A 39 6.61 3.81 8.04
CA ARG A 39 6.92 4.68 6.89
C ARG A 39 8.42 4.90 6.74
N ALA A 40 9.12 5.23 7.83
CA ALA A 40 10.55 5.52 7.80
C ALA A 40 11.37 4.27 7.46
N ALA A 41 11.04 3.11 8.03
CA ALA A 41 11.69 1.84 7.76
C ALA A 41 11.53 1.44 6.28
N CYS A 42 10.30 1.46 5.75
CA CYS A 42 10.07 1.14 4.33
C CYS A 42 10.76 2.13 3.39
N ALA A 43 10.80 3.42 3.73
CA ALA A 43 11.54 4.42 2.94
C ALA A 43 13.04 4.14 2.93
N ALA A 44 13.64 3.81 4.08
CA ALA A 44 15.07 3.47 4.16
C ALA A 44 15.38 2.18 3.38
N LEU A 45 14.57 1.12 3.58
CA LEU A 45 14.71 -0.15 2.87
C LEU A 45 14.55 0.02 1.36
N ARG A 46 13.60 0.85 0.91
CA ARG A 46 13.42 1.19 -0.50
C ARG A 46 14.70 1.77 -1.10
N GLN A 47 15.34 2.70 -0.39
CA GLN A 47 16.60 3.29 -0.85
C GLN A 47 17.72 2.24 -0.94
N LEU A 48 17.87 1.39 0.07
CA LEU A 48 18.85 0.30 0.08
C LEU A 48 18.62 -0.68 -1.08
N CYS A 49 17.37 -1.04 -1.36
CA CYS A 49 17.00 -1.94 -2.46
C CYS A 49 17.18 -1.32 -3.86
N SER A 50 17.80 -0.14 -3.97
CA SER A 50 18.34 0.34 -5.26
C SER A 50 19.63 -0.40 -5.66
N SER A 51 20.32 -1.04 -4.70
CA SER A 51 21.48 -1.91 -4.94
C SER A 51 21.08 -3.38 -5.07
N ASP A 52 21.58 -4.07 -6.09
CA ASP A 52 21.27 -5.49 -6.32
C ASP A 52 21.80 -6.40 -5.21
N SER A 53 22.95 -6.06 -4.59
CA SER A 53 23.46 -6.80 -3.43
C SER A 53 22.54 -6.69 -2.22
N CYS A 54 21.94 -5.51 -2.01
CA CYS A 54 20.96 -5.32 -0.94
C CYS A 54 19.66 -6.07 -1.24
N LYS A 55 19.22 -6.14 -2.50
CA LYS A 55 18.04 -6.95 -2.86
C LYS A 55 18.24 -8.43 -2.56
N ALA A 56 19.42 -8.98 -2.86
CA ALA A 56 19.76 -10.37 -2.56
C ALA A 56 19.70 -10.63 -1.04
N ALA A 57 20.44 -9.84 -0.25
CA ALA A 57 20.44 -9.96 1.20
C ALA A 57 19.04 -9.76 1.83
N PHE A 58 18.19 -8.94 1.20
CA PHE A 58 16.82 -8.72 1.64
C PHE A 58 15.92 -9.93 1.36
N LEU A 59 16.12 -10.64 0.24
CA LEU A 59 15.38 -11.85 -0.10
C LEU A 59 15.86 -13.10 0.65
N ASP A 60 17.10 -13.11 1.15
CA ASP A 60 17.63 -14.19 1.99
C ASP A 60 16.95 -14.26 3.38
N GLN A 61 16.09 -13.30 3.73
CA GLN A 61 15.33 -13.30 4.97
C GLN A 61 13.93 -13.91 4.73
N ASP A 62 13.62 -15.01 5.42
CA ASP A 62 12.38 -15.78 5.22
C ASP A 62 11.09 -14.98 5.50
N ASP A 63 11.14 -13.99 6.38
CA ASP A 63 9.95 -13.28 6.87
C ASP A 63 9.65 -11.97 6.13
N VAL A 64 10.55 -11.53 5.26
CA VAL A 64 10.48 -10.22 4.63
C VAL A 64 9.27 -10.10 3.69
N ILE A 65 9.06 -11.10 2.83
CA ILE A 65 7.93 -11.09 1.89
C ILE A 65 6.57 -11.17 2.62
N PRO A 66 6.36 -12.08 3.60
CA PRO A 66 5.18 -12.07 4.45
C PRO A 66 4.93 -10.74 5.15
N ARG A 67 5.99 -10.05 5.60
CA ARG A 67 5.89 -8.73 6.24
C ARG A 67 5.45 -7.63 5.28
N LEU A 68 5.93 -7.64 4.03
CA LEU A 68 5.46 -6.68 3.02
C LEU A 68 3.98 -6.87 2.71
N ALA A 69 3.54 -8.13 2.53
CA ALA A 69 2.13 -8.45 2.32
C ALA A 69 1.27 -8.01 3.52
N SER A 70 1.73 -8.29 4.74
CA SER A 70 1.06 -7.86 5.97
C SER A 70 1.00 -6.34 6.13
N ALA A 71 2.07 -5.63 5.75
CA ALA A 71 2.12 -4.18 5.76
C ALA A 71 1.08 -3.58 4.80
N LEU A 72 0.97 -4.10 3.57
CA LEU A 72 -0.06 -3.65 2.63
C LEU A 72 -1.47 -3.93 3.15
N LYS A 73 -1.71 -5.12 3.71
CA LYS A 73 -3.02 -5.47 4.30
C LYS A 73 -3.40 -4.53 5.45
N ARG A 74 -2.45 -4.19 6.32
CA ARG A 74 -2.68 -3.32 7.49
C ARG A 74 -2.81 -1.84 7.14
N TYR A 75 -2.04 -1.36 6.18
CA TYR A 75 -1.89 0.08 5.90
C TYR A 75 -2.48 0.53 4.57
N ASN A 76 -3.30 -0.29 3.88
CA ASN A 76 -3.85 0.03 2.55
C ASN A 76 -4.59 1.38 2.44
N THR A 77 -5.15 1.90 3.54
CA THR A 77 -5.81 3.21 3.61
C THR A 77 -4.90 4.35 4.08
N ARG A 78 -3.58 4.12 4.14
CA ARG A 78 -2.55 5.09 4.55
C ARG A 78 -1.59 5.37 3.39
N PRO A 79 -1.92 6.32 2.48
CA PRO A 79 -1.13 6.60 1.27
C PRO A 79 0.36 6.82 1.52
N LEU A 80 0.71 7.51 2.62
CA LEU A 80 2.09 7.77 3.02
C LEU A 80 2.92 6.50 3.29
N ILE A 81 2.30 5.44 3.81
CA ILE A 81 2.97 4.17 4.10
C ILE A 81 2.94 3.30 2.85
N THR A 82 1.78 3.17 2.20
CA THR A 82 1.63 2.33 1.00
C THR A 82 2.53 2.78 -0.13
N GLU A 83 2.76 4.09 -0.29
CA GLU A 83 3.75 4.59 -1.25
C GLU A 83 5.14 3.99 -1.03
N GLN A 84 5.58 3.90 0.23
CA GLN A 84 6.90 3.37 0.56
C GLN A 84 6.96 1.85 0.43
N VAL A 85 5.91 1.14 0.85
CA VAL A 85 5.83 -0.32 0.71
C VAL A 85 5.81 -0.72 -0.77
N LEU A 86 4.91 -0.12 -1.57
CA LEU A 86 4.85 -0.37 -3.01
C LEU A 86 6.14 0.09 -3.71
N GLY A 87 6.73 1.21 -3.29
CA GLY A 87 8.01 1.68 -3.83
C GLY A 87 9.18 0.74 -3.53
N LEU A 88 9.21 0.13 -2.35
CA LEU A 88 10.15 -0.93 -2.00
C LEU A 88 9.95 -2.15 -2.91
N MET A 89 8.70 -2.60 -3.11
CA MET A 89 8.38 -3.70 -4.03
C MET A 89 8.77 -3.40 -5.47
N THR A 90 8.59 -2.16 -5.94
CA THR A 90 9.07 -1.72 -7.27
C THR A 90 10.58 -1.90 -7.39
N ASN A 91 11.34 -1.43 -6.39
CA ASN A 91 12.80 -1.53 -6.42
C ASN A 91 13.26 -2.99 -6.35
N LEU A 92 12.62 -3.80 -5.49
CA LEU A 92 12.93 -5.23 -5.35
C LEU A 92 12.71 -6.00 -6.64
N THR A 93 11.60 -5.76 -7.34
CA THR A 93 11.22 -6.47 -8.58
C THR A 93 11.97 -5.95 -9.82
N LEU A 94 12.59 -4.77 -9.75
CA LEU A 94 13.29 -4.18 -10.88
C LEU A 94 14.53 -5.01 -11.27
N ARG A 95 14.46 -5.62 -12.46
CA ARG A 95 15.51 -6.50 -13.04
C ARG A 95 15.84 -7.69 -12.13
N ASN A 96 14.88 -8.14 -11.32
CA ASN A 96 15.08 -9.21 -10.36
C ASN A 96 13.88 -10.17 -10.35
N PRO A 97 13.88 -11.21 -11.22
CA PRO A 97 12.78 -12.16 -11.31
C PRO A 97 12.64 -13.02 -10.04
N ALA A 98 13.71 -13.23 -9.26
CA ALA A 98 13.64 -13.97 -8.00
C ALA A 98 12.74 -13.25 -6.97
N ALA A 99 12.81 -11.92 -6.89
CA ALA A 99 11.88 -11.13 -6.08
C ALA A 99 10.42 -11.32 -6.54
N SER A 100 10.17 -11.27 -7.84
CA SER A 100 8.83 -11.47 -8.41
C SER A 100 8.28 -12.85 -8.06
N LEU A 101 9.10 -13.90 -8.21
CA LEU A 101 8.71 -15.26 -7.87
C LEU A 101 8.42 -15.42 -6.37
N ALA A 102 9.24 -14.82 -5.51
CA ALA A 102 9.02 -14.83 -4.06
C ALA A 102 7.71 -14.13 -3.67
N LEU A 103 7.40 -13.00 -4.30
CA LEU A 103 6.13 -12.28 -4.09
C LEU A 103 4.92 -13.10 -4.51
N VAL A 104 5.01 -13.84 -5.62
CA VAL A 104 3.93 -14.74 -6.10
C VAL A 104 3.74 -15.94 -5.18
N GLY A 105 4.85 -16.49 -4.66
CA GLY A 105 4.82 -17.61 -3.71
C GLY A 105 4.15 -17.25 -2.38
N GLU A 106 4.13 -15.97 -2.01
CA GLU A 106 3.49 -15.51 -0.78
C GLU A 106 1.98 -15.32 -0.94
N ARG A 107 1.22 -16.10 -0.17
CA ARG A 107 -0.25 -16.17 -0.28
C ARG A 107 -0.91 -14.79 -0.10
N GLY A 108 -1.58 -14.35 -1.15
CA GLY A 108 -2.36 -13.11 -1.14
C GLY A 108 -1.49 -11.85 -1.08
N CYS A 109 -0.19 -11.94 -1.41
CA CYS A 109 0.65 -10.77 -1.57
C CYS A 109 0.19 -9.92 -2.76
N LEU A 110 -0.07 -10.54 -3.91
CA LEU A 110 -0.53 -9.84 -5.11
C LEU A 110 -1.95 -9.27 -4.94
N ASP A 111 -2.86 -10.00 -4.29
CA ASP A 111 -4.18 -9.47 -3.88
C ASP A 111 -4.02 -8.23 -2.97
N ALA A 112 -3.08 -8.24 -2.02
CA ALA A 112 -2.82 -7.07 -1.17
C ALA A 112 -2.29 -5.86 -1.97
N VAL A 113 -1.48 -6.08 -3.01
CA VAL A 113 -1.04 -5.02 -3.94
C VAL A 113 -2.24 -4.42 -4.67
N LEU A 114 -3.11 -5.25 -5.23
CA LEU A 114 -4.30 -4.78 -5.96
C LEU A 114 -5.26 -4.02 -5.04
N ARG A 115 -5.51 -4.52 -3.82
CA ARG A 115 -6.34 -3.80 -2.83
C ARG A 115 -5.73 -2.47 -2.42
N ALA A 116 -4.41 -2.39 -2.27
CA ALA A 116 -3.74 -1.13 -1.98
C ALA A 116 -3.87 -0.12 -3.14
N LEU A 117 -3.82 -0.58 -4.40
CA LEU A 117 -4.09 0.26 -5.57
C LEU A 117 -5.54 0.77 -5.58
N THR A 118 -6.51 -0.10 -5.34
CA THR A 118 -7.93 0.27 -5.28
C THR A 118 -8.21 1.27 -4.15
N ALA A 119 -7.66 1.04 -2.95
CA ALA A 119 -7.79 1.98 -1.83
C ALA A 119 -7.14 3.33 -2.14
N ALA A 120 -5.94 3.34 -2.72
CA ALA A 120 -5.27 4.57 -3.11
C ALA A 120 -6.03 5.34 -4.21
N ALA A 121 -6.73 4.64 -5.11
CA ALA A 121 -7.58 5.29 -6.10
C ALA A 121 -8.74 6.06 -5.46
N MET A 122 -9.33 5.55 -4.37
CA MET A 122 -10.40 6.20 -3.61
C MET A 122 -9.92 7.47 -2.89
N GLU A 123 -8.68 7.47 -2.40
CA GLU A 123 -8.08 8.59 -1.65
C GLU A 123 -7.39 9.63 -2.54
N ARG A 124 -7.28 9.40 -3.85
CA ARG A 124 -6.45 10.20 -4.78
C ARG A 124 -6.79 11.68 -4.82
N THR A 125 -8.05 12.06 -4.66
CA THR A 125 -8.46 13.46 -4.64
C THR A 125 -8.17 14.15 -3.32
N ALA A 126 -8.04 13.39 -2.23
CA ALA A 126 -7.77 13.89 -0.89
C ALA A 126 -6.26 13.93 -0.56
N ASP A 127 -5.48 12.99 -1.09
CA ASP A 127 -4.04 12.90 -0.84
C ASP A 127 -3.25 12.68 -2.16
N PRO A 128 -2.40 13.64 -2.58
CA PRO A 128 -1.55 13.47 -3.77
C PRO A 128 -0.58 12.28 -3.67
N ARG A 129 -0.25 11.82 -2.45
CA ARG A 129 0.57 10.63 -2.23
C ARG A 129 -0.11 9.35 -2.70
N ALA A 130 -1.44 9.33 -2.75
CA ALA A 130 -2.14 8.16 -3.26
C ALA A 130 -1.85 7.94 -4.75
N ALA A 131 -1.75 9.01 -5.56
CA ALA A 131 -1.31 8.89 -6.96
C ALA A 131 0.14 8.35 -7.07
N SER A 132 1.03 8.76 -6.16
CA SER A 132 2.40 8.23 -6.12
C SER A 132 2.41 6.74 -5.74
N ALA A 133 1.64 6.34 -4.74
CA ALA A 133 1.48 4.95 -4.34
C ALA A 133 0.93 4.09 -5.50
N MET A 134 -0.11 4.58 -6.19
CA MET A 134 -0.66 3.92 -7.36
C MET A 134 0.38 3.73 -8.45
N ARG A 135 1.21 4.76 -8.70
CA ARG A 135 2.27 4.69 -9.71
C ARG A 135 3.31 3.66 -9.34
N GLN A 136 3.70 3.57 -8.06
CA GLN A 136 4.61 2.52 -7.60
C GLN A 136 4.01 1.14 -7.79
N GLY A 137 2.75 0.91 -7.40
CA GLY A 137 2.12 -0.39 -7.61
C GLY A 137 2.02 -0.78 -9.09
N CYS A 138 1.70 0.17 -9.99
CA CYS A 138 1.74 -0.08 -11.43
C CYS A 138 3.14 -0.49 -11.91
N MET A 139 4.19 0.18 -11.42
CA MET A 139 5.58 -0.16 -11.75
C MET A 139 6.00 -1.53 -11.21
N ALA A 140 5.58 -1.89 -9.99
CA ALA A 140 5.84 -3.21 -9.42
C ALA A 140 5.16 -4.32 -10.26
N ILE A 141 3.88 -4.14 -10.61
CA ILE A 141 3.15 -5.07 -11.49
C ILE A 141 3.86 -5.22 -12.83
N ARG A 142 4.24 -4.11 -13.46
CA ARG A 142 5.00 -4.11 -14.71
C ARG A 142 6.32 -4.89 -14.59
N ASN A 143 7.10 -4.62 -13.54
CA ASN A 143 8.38 -5.28 -13.31
C ASN A 143 8.23 -6.80 -13.13
N MET A 144 7.16 -7.22 -12.44
CA MET A 144 6.84 -8.64 -12.27
C MET A 144 6.43 -9.29 -13.60
N ALA A 145 5.48 -8.69 -14.31
CA ALA A 145 4.91 -9.25 -15.54
C ALA A 145 5.93 -9.41 -16.68
N VAL A 146 6.93 -8.52 -16.77
CA VAL A 146 7.86 -8.50 -17.92
C VAL A 146 8.89 -9.65 -17.91
N ARG A 147 9.16 -10.26 -16.74
CA ARG A 147 10.25 -11.25 -16.56
C ARG A 147 9.89 -12.46 -15.69
N CYS A 148 8.65 -12.58 -15.24
CA CYS A 148 8.17 -13.71 -14.44
C CYS A 148 6.77 -14.11 -14.93
N GLU A 149 6.69 -15.25 -15.62
CA GLU A 149 5.44 -15.74 -16.22
C GLU A 149 4.46 -16.22 -15.15
N GLU A 150 4.96 -16.73 -14.03
CA GLU A 150 4.17 -17.11 -12.85
C GLU A 150 3.47 -15.87 -12.28
N ALA A 151 4.20 -14.76 -12.15
CA ALA A 151 3.62 -13.51 -11.67
C ALA A 151 2.59 -12.96 -12.64
N LYS A 152 2.88 -13.00 -13.93
CA LYS A 152 1.93 -12.58 -14.96
C LYS A 152 0.65 -13.43 -14.92
N THR A 153 0.78 -14.75 -14.81
CA THR A 153 -0.35 -15.68 -14.72
C THR A 153 -1.21 -15.39 -13.49
N GLU A 154 -0.60 -15.25 -12.31
CA GLU A 154 -1.31 -14.96 -11.07
C GLU A 154 -1.99 -13.57 -11.11
N LEU A 155 -1.32 -12.55 -11.64
CA LEU A 155 -1.90 -11.22 -11.81
C LEU A 155 -3.14 -11.24 -12.71
N LEU A 156 -3.10 -12.00 -13.81
CA LEU A 156 -4.25 -12.17 -14.71
C LEU A 156 -5.38 -12.95 -14.04
N ALA A 157 -5.06 -13.99 -13.26
CA ALA A 157 -6.04 -14.75 -12.48
C ALA A 157 -6.74 -13.89 -11.41
N LEU A 158 -6.03 -12.88 -10.88
CA LEU A 158 -6.57 -11.89 -9.94
C LEU A 158 -7.25 -10.69 -10.63
N HIS A 159 -7.43 -10.73 -11.95
CA HIS A 159 -8.03 -9.64 -12.73
C HIS A 159 -7.31 -8.28 -12.57
N ALA A 160 -5.97 -8.29 -12.45
CA ALA A 160 -5.17 -7.07 -12.27
C ALA A 160 -5.40 -6.04 -13.40
N GLN A 161 -5.71 -6.50 -14.62
CA GLN A 161 -6.03 -5.64 -15.76
C GLN A 161 -7.18 -4.68 -15.47
N ASP A 162 -8.21 -5.09 -14.72
CA ASP A 162 -9.38 -4.26 -14.45
C ASP A 162 -9.01 -3.04 -13.60
N VAL A 163 -8.18 -3.26 -12.58
CA VAL A 163 -7.62 -2.20 -11.74
C VAL A 163 -6.76 -1.28 -12.61
N LEU A 164 -5.88 -1.82 -13.46
CA LEU A 164 -5.00 -1.01 -14.30
C LEU A 164 -5.75 -0.18 -15.35
N TYR A 165 -6.80 -0.74 -15.99
CA TYR A 165 -7.67 0.00 -16.90
C TYR A 165 -8.36 1.16 -16.17
N SER A 166 -8.89 0.91 -14.97
CA SER A 166 -9.50 1.98 -14.16
C SER A 166 -8.53 3.12 -13.85
N ILE A 167 -7.24 2.82 -13.62
CA ILE A 167 -6.21 3.82 -13.37
C ILE A 167 -5.87 4.59 -14.64
N ARG A 168 -5.64 3.88 -15.75
CA ARG A 168 -5.32 4.48 -17.05
C ARG A 168 -6.42 5.44 -17.51
N ASP A 169 -7.68 5.04 -17.39
CA ASP A 169 -8.82 5.79 -17.93
C ASP A 169 -9.33 6.88 -16.97
N SER A 170 -8.77 6.95 -15.75
CA SER A 170 -9.09 7.99 -14.77
C SER A 170 -8.53 9.36 -15.18
N SER A 171 -8.97 10.42 -14.49
CA SER A 171 -8.40 11.78 -14.57
C SER A 171 -7.06 11.93 -13.82
N ALA A 172 -6.24 10.88 -13.78
CA ALA A 172 -4.95 10.88 -13.12
C ALA A 172 -3.88 11.68 -13.89
N PRO A 173 -2.80 12.11 -13.22
CA PRO A 173 -1.64 12.66 -13.91
C PRO A 173 -1.10 11.68 -14.96
N GLY A 174 -0.63 12.21 -16.10
CA GLY A 174 -0.17 11.40 -17.24
C GLY A 174 0.88 10.34 -16.85
N ALA A 175 1.84 10.68 -15.98
CA ALA A 175 2.86 9.72 -15.53
C ALA A 175 2.30 8.50 -14.77
N LEU A 176 1.10 8.58 -14.18
CA LEU A 176 0.40 7.44 -13.57
C LEU A 176 -0.33 6.63 -14.65
N GLN A 177 -1.00 7.31 -15.59
CA GLN A 177 -1.67 6.65 -16.72
C GLN A 177 -0.67 5.90 -17.61
N ASP A 178 0.52 6.46 -17.83
CA ASP A 178 1.63 5.84 -18.57
C ASP A 178 2.14 4.58 -17.86
N ALA A 179 2.27 4.64 -16.53
CA ALA A 179 2.69 3.49 -15.74
C ALA A 179 1.65 2.36 -15.80
N ALA A 180 0.36 2.69 -15.74
CA ALA A 180 -0.72 1.73 -15.89
C ALA A 180 -0.76 1.13 -17.31
N SER A 181 -0.63 1.95 -18.35
CA SER A 181 -0.56 1.51 -19.75
C SER A 181 0.63 0.58 -20.00
N ALA A 182 1.79 0.88 -19.42
CA ALA A 182 2.98 0.03 -19.51
C ALA A 182 2.79 -1.31 -18.80
N ALA A 183 2.13 -1.32 -17.64
CA ALA A 183 1.78 -2.55 -16.93
C ALA A 183 0.80 -3.41 -17.73
N LEU A 184 -0.24 -2.81 -18.31
CA LEU A 184 -1.21 -3.50 -19.18
C LEU A 184 -0.53 -4.15 -20.40
N ARG A 185 0.38 -3.42 -21.05
CA ARG A 185 1.18 -3.95 -22.16
C ARG A 185 1.99 -5.16 -21.74
N ASP A 186 2.70 -5.06 -20.61
CA ASP A 186 3.60 -6.11 -20.14
C ASP A 186 2.79 -7.33 -19.58
N LEU A 187 1.52 -7.14 -19.21
CA LEU A 187 0.54 -8.23 -18.96
C LEU A 187 0.00 -8.87 -20.25
N GLY A 188 0.23 -8.28 -21.43
CA GLY A 188 -0.21 -8.81 -22.72
C GLY A 188 -1.55 -8.28 -23.23
N MET A 189 -2.07 -7.20 -22.64
CA MET A 189 -3.29 -6.56 -23.14
C MET A 189 -3.02 -5.84 -24.46
N LEU A 190 -3.86 -6.03 -25.47
CA LEU A 190 -3.66 -5.45 -26.81
C LEU A 190 -4.14 -3.99 -26.90
N ASP A 191 -5.18 -3.64 -26.17
CA ASP A 191 -5.78 -2.31 -26.09
C ASP A 191 -5.22 -1.49 -24.92
N TYR A 192 -3.92 -1.66 -24.63
CA TYR A 192 -3.28 -1.05 -23.46
C TYR A 192 -3.17 0.48 -23.55
N LEU A 193 -3.11 1.05 -24.76
CA LEU A 193 -3.13 2.50 -24.98
C LEU A 193 -4.55 3.06 -24.85
N PRO A 194 -4.72 4.30 -24.36
CA PRO A 194 -6.01 4.98 -24.39
C PRO A 194 -6.51 5.10 -25.83
N LYS A 195 -7.81 4.87 -26.05
CA LYS A 195 -8.43 5.23 -27.33
C LYS A 195 -8.34 6.75 -27.49
N ALA A 196 -7.92 7.21 -28.66
CA ALA A 196 -7.93 8.64 -28.99
C ALA A 196 -9.36 9.18 -28.76
N ARG A 197 -9.46 10.25 -27.96
CA ARG A 197 -10.73 10.96 -27.71
C ARG A 197 -11.07 11.86 -28.88
#